data_AF-A0A4V1UQS3-F1
#
_entry.id   AF-A0A4V1UQS3-F1
#
_cell.length_a   1.000
_cell.length_b   1.000
_cell.length_c   1.000
_cell.angle_alpha   90.00
_cell.angle_beta   90.00
_cell.angle_gamma   90.00
#
_symmetry.space_group_name_H-M   'P 1'
#
loop_
_entity.id
_entity.type
_entity.pdbx_description
1 polymer ?
#
loop_
_entity_poly.entity_id
_entity_poly.type
_entity_poly.pdbx_seq_one_letter_code
_entity_poly.pdbx_strand_id
1 'polypeptide(L)'
;GAGTIHHVAFRVADDEIQIRLQGELKEVGAEVTEVRDRDYFHSIYFREPGGVLFEIATDGPGFATDESLESLGTSLRLPAMHEPRRADIEAALPKLRLPGGATLP
;
A
#
# COMPACT_ATOMS: atom_id res chain seq x y z
N GLY A 1 -8.31 5.66 14.02
CA GLY A 1 -9.70 5.14 13.96
C GLY A 1 -10.37 5.64 12.69
N ALA A 2 -11.67 5.41 12.51
CA ALA A 2 -12.39 6.04 11.41
C ALA A 2 -12.30 7.57 11.52
N GLY A 3 -12.07 8.26 10.40
CA GLY A 3 -11.96 9.73 10.35
C GLY A 3 -10.59 10.31 10.77
N THR A 4 -9.56 9.49 10.98
CA THR A 4 -8.20 9.96 11.32
C THR A 4 -7.19 9.54 10.25
N ILE A 5 -6.16 10.36 10.01
CA ILE A 5 -5.00 9.96 9.19
C ILE A 5 -4.24 8.86 9.93
N HIS A 6 -4.04 7.71 9.29
CA HIS A 6 -3.31 6.59 9.89
C HIS A 6 -1.79 6.76 9.76
N HIS A 7 -1.32 7.18 8.59
CA HIS A 7 0.09 7.41 8.27
C HIS A 7 0.23 8.37 7.08
N VAL A 8 1.46 8.83 6.84
CA VAL A 8 1.84 9.58 5.64
C VAL A 8 3.02 8.87 4.98
N ALA A 9 2.96 8.68 3.66
CA ALA A 9 4.00 8.04 2.87
C ALA A 9 4.88 9.08 2.16
N PHE A 10 6.20 8.89 2.26
CA PHE A 10 7.21 9.65 1.55
C PHE A 10 7.80 8.80 0.41
N ARG A 11 7.94 9.43 -0.76
CA ARG A 11 8.40 8.75 -1.97
C ARG A 11 9.92 8.59 -2.00
N VAL A 12 10.37 7.46 -2.52
CA VAL A 12 11.75 7.21 -2.95
C VAL A 12 11.76 6.60 -4.35
N ALA A 13 12.83 6.83 -5.11
CA ALA A 13 12.84 6.41 -6.52
C ALA A 13 12.80 4.88 -6.68
N ASP A 14 13.48 4.14 -5.81
CA ASP A 14 13.70 2.70 -5.95
C ASP A 14 14.01 2.01 -4.60
N ASP A 15 14.15 0.69 -4.68
CA ASP A 15 14.45 -0.19 -3.54
C ASP A 15 15.83 0.09 -2.93
N GLU A 16 16.82 0.49 -3.73
CA GLU A 16 18.18 0.77 -3.25
C GLU A 16 18.16 1.96 -2.27
N ILE A 17 17.47 3.03 -2.64
CA ILE A 17 17.28 4.20 -1.78
C ILE A 17 16.46 3.81 -0.53
N GLN A 18 15.40 3.03 -0.69
CA GLN A 18 14.60 2.57 0.46
C GLN A 18 15.43 1.79 1.47
N ILE A 19 16.22 0.82 1.01
CA ILE A 19 17.07 -0.03 1.85
C ILE A 19 18.14 0.81 2.55
N ARG A 20 18.76 1.76 1.85
CA ARG A 20 19.73 2.68 2.45
C ARG A 20 19.10 3.49 3.59
N LEU A 21 17.94 4.11 3.35
CA LEU A 21 17.23 4.88 4.38
C LEU A 21 16.77 4.01 5.54
N GLN A 22 16.38 2.75 5.29
CA GLN A 22 16.07 1.80 6.35
C GLN A 22 17.28 1.58 7.27
N GLY A 23 18.49 1.48 6.71
CA GLY A 23 19.74 1.38 7.46
C GLY A 23 20.01 2.63 8.29
N GLU A 24 19.96 3.81 7.66
CA GLU A 24 20.17 5.10 8.33
C GLU A 24 19.18 5.32 9.50
N LEU A 25 17.91 4.91 9.33
CA LEU A 25 16.90 4.95 10.39
C LEU A 25 17.23 4.02 11.57
N LYS A 26 17.73 2.81 11.29
CA LYS A 26 18.16 1.87 12.34
C LYS A 26 19.36 2.42 13.11
N GLU A 27 20.31 3.06 12.43
CA GLU A 27 21.51 3.63 13.05
C GLU A 27 21.17 4.76 14.05
N VAL A 28 20.12 5.53 13.78
CA VAL A 28 19.63 6.56 14.71
C VAL A 28 18.66 6.01 15.77
N GLY A 29 18.49 4.69 15.85
CA GLY A 29 17.70 4.00 16.87
C GLY A 29 16.20 3.94 16.59
N ALA A 30 15.74 4.22 15.36
CA ALA A 30 14.34 4.09 15.02
C ALA A 30 13.94 2.60 14.87
N GLU A 31 12.78 2.25 15.43
CA GLU A 31 12.14 0.95 15.17
C GLU A 31 11.45 1.00 13.80
N VAL A 32 12.14 0.48 12.77
CA VAL A 32 11.64 0.39 11.40
C VAL A 32 11.31 -1.05 11.03
N THR A 33 10.19 -1.26 10.34
CA THR A 33 9.77 -2.58 9.87
C THR A 33 10.73 -3.14 8.82
N GLU A 34 10.67 -4.45 8.58
CA GLU A 34 11.18 -5.05 7.34
C GLU A 34 10.50 -4.45 6.11
N VAL A 35 11.13 -4.63 4.94
CA VAL A 35 10.55 -4.24 3.65
C VAL A 35 9.33 -5.12 3.39
N ARG A 36 8.22 -4.47 3.00
CA ARG A 36 6.95 -5.14 2.69
C ARG A 36 6.58 -4.88 1.24
N ASP A 37 6.36 -5.96 0.51
CA ASP A 37 5.77 -5.94 -0.83
C ASP A 37 4.27 -5.66 -0.76
N ARG A 38 3.82 -4.65 -1.49
CA ARG A 38 2.43 -4.20 -1.58
C ARG A 38 1.85 -4.39 -2.99
N ASP A 39 2.47 -5.24 -3.81
CA ASP A 39 2.21 -5.48 -5.24
C ASP A 39 2.48 -4.26 -6.16
N TYR A 40 2.16 -3.05 -5.68
CA TYR A 40 2.28 -1.80 -6.43
C TYR A 40 3.51 -0.97 -6.05
N PHE A 41 4.11 -1.25 -4.89
CA PHE A 41 5.32 -0.62 -4.37
C PHE A 41 5.88 -1.44 -3.20
N HIS A 42 7.15 -1.21 -2.86
CA HIS A 42 7.73 -1.68 -1.61
C HIS A 42 7.65 -0.60 -0.55
N SER A 43 7.50 -1.00 0.72
CA SER A 43 7.31 -0.07 1.82
C SER A 43 8.03 -0.49 3.10
N ILE A 44 8.49 0.50 3.86
CA ILE A 44 8.92 0.38 5.27
C ILE A 44 8.17 1.39 6.12
N TYR A 45 7.92 1.05 7.39
CA TYR A 45 7.20 1.91 8.33
C TYR A 45 8.03 2.15 9.58
N PHE A 46 7.92 3.36 10.14
CA PHE A 46 8.53 3.72 11.42
C PHE A 46 7.74 4.83 12.09
N ARG A 47 7.88 4.99 13.40
CA ARG A 47 7.31 6.14 14.12
C ARG A 47 8.37 7.21 14.27
N GLU A 48 8.03 8.44 13.89
CA GLU A 48 8.85 9.60 14.21
C GLU A 48 8.68 9.98 15.70
N PRO A 49 9.57 10.79 16.31
CA PRO A 49 9.56 11.08 17.74
C PRO A 49 8.24 11.62 18.33
N GLY A 50 7.43 12.34 17.55
CA GLY A 50 6.09 12.81 17.89
C GLY A 50 5.00 11.73 17.82
N GLY A 51 5.35 10.51 17.43
CA GLY A 51 4.49 9.33 17.41
C GLY A 51 3.72 9.12 16.11
N VAL A 52 3.83 10.04 15.13
CA VAL A 52 3.19 9.86 13.82
C VAL A 52 3.82 8.66 13.10
N LEU A 53 2.98 7.83 12.47
CA LEU A 53 3.44 6.71 11.66
C LEU A 53 3.83 7.24 10.27
N PHE A 54 5.11 7.14 9.93
CA PHE A 54 5.63 7.44 8.61
C PHE A 54 5.86 6.15 7.83
N GLU A 55 5.68 6.25 6.52
CA GLU A 55 6.01 5.23 5.55
C GLU A 55 7.01 5.80 4.54
N ILE A 56 7.97 4.98 4.12
CA ILE A 56 8.80 5.26 2.95
C ILE A 56 8.38 4.24 1.90
N ALA A 57 7.91 4.71 0.74
CA ALA A 57 7.36 3.88 -0.33
C ALA A 57 8.08 4.18 -1.65
N THR A 58 8.37 3.12 -2.42
CA THR A 58 8.98 3.26 -3.75
C THR A 58 8.01 3.81 -4.78
N ASP A 59 8.54 4.49 -5.80
CA ASP A 59 7.74 5.02 -6.91
C ASP A 59 7.12 3.93 -7.79
N GLY A 60 7.84 2.82 -7.97
CA GLY A 60 7.43 1.70 -8.82
C GLY A 60 7.06 0.43 -8.04
N PRO A 61 6.45 -0.56 -8.73
CA PRO A 61 6.12 -0.56 -10.17
C PRO A 61 4.86 0.24 -10.53
N GLY A 62 4.00 0.56 -9.55
CA GLY A 62 2.77 1.31 -9.74
C GLY A 62 1.55 0.44 -10.08
N PHE A 63 0.38 1.09 -10.14
CA PHE A 63 -0.91 0.40 -10.32
C PHE A 63 -1.19 -0.12 -11.73
N ALA A 64 -0.38 0.26 -12.73
CA ALA A 64 -0.53 -0.26 -14.09
C ALA A 64 0.14 -1.64 -14.28
N THR A 65 0.60 -2.25 -13.19
CA THR A 65 1.26 -3.57 -13.19
C THR A 65 0.30 -4.70 -13.54
N ASP A 66 -0.92 -4.65 -13.02
CA ASP A 66 -1.95 -5.70 -13.16
C ASP A 66 -3.25 -5.19 -13.78
N GLU A 67 -3.33 -3.90 -14.11
CA GLU A 67 -4.45 -3.25 -14.77
C GLU A 67 -4.00 -2.31 -15.89
N SER A 68 -4.82 -2.19 -16.94
CA SER A 68 -4.62 -1.15 -17.96
C SER A 68 -5.04 0.23 -17.41
N LEU A 69 -4.42 1.31 -17.91
CA LEU A 69 -4.82 2.68 -17.54
C LEU A 69 -6.30 2.98 -17.85
N GLU A 70 -6.86 2.38 -18.90
CA GLU A 70 -8.25 2.58 -19.30
C GLU A 70 -9.25 1.92 -18.34
N SER A 71 -8.82 0.86 -17.65
CA SER A 71 -9.67 0.03 -16.78
C SER A 71 -9.26 0.07 -15.32
N LEU A 72 -8.39 1.01 -14.92
CA LEU A 72 -7.79 1.06 -13.59
C LEU A 72 -8.86 1.22 -12.50
N GLY A 73 -8.83 0.37 -11.47
CA GLY A 73 -9.74 0.44 -10.34
C GLY A 73 -11.20 0.07 -10.66
N THR A 74 -11.44 -0.59 -11.79
CA THR A 74 -12.80 -1.02 -12.19
C THR A 74 -13.17 -2.42 -11.68
N SER A 75 -12.22 -3.14 -11.08
CA SER A 75 -12.41 -4.50 -10.57
C SER A 75 -11.63 -4.74 -9.28
N LEU A 76 -12.06 -5.74 -8.49
CA LEU A 76 -11.37 -6.12 -7.27
C LEU A 76 -10.05 -6.85 -7.58
N ARG A 77 -8.92 -6.20 -7.29
CA ARG A 77 -7.59 -6.81 -7.29
C ARG A 77 -7.27 -7.41 -5.93
N LEU A 78 -6.68 -8.60 -5.96
CA LEU A 78 -6.22 -9.31 -4.78
C LEU A 78 -4.74 -9.67 -4.97
N PRO A 79 -3.92 -9.57 -3.91
CA PRO A 79 -2.58 -10.14 -3.93
C PRO A 79 -2.66 -11.64 -4.26
N ALA A 80 -1.64 -12.18 -4.93
CA ALA A 80 -1.64 -13.57 -5.41
C ALA A 80 -1.94 -14.59 -4.29
N MET A 81 -1.50 -14.32 -3.06
CA MET A 81 -1.76 -15.17 -1.89
C MET A 81 -3.23 -15.22 -1.45
N HIS A 82 -4.07 -14.29 -1.91
CA HIS A 82 -5.49 -14.18 -1.58
C HIS A 82 -6.42 -14.60 -2.71
N GLU A 83 -5.91 -14.73 -3.94
CA GLU A 83 -6.69 -15.20 -5.09
C GLU A 83 -7.42 -16.53 -4.85
N PRO A 84 -6.84 -17.57 -4.19
CA PRO A 84 -7.57 -18.80 -3.90
C PRO A 84 -8.83 -18.61 -3.03
N ARG A 85 -8.96 -17.48 -2.35
CA ARG A 85 -10.07 -17.13 -1.45
C ARG A 85 -10.96 -16.02 -2.02
N ARG A 86 -10.84 -15.69 -3.31
CA ARG A 86 -11.57 -14.60 -3.96
C ARG A 86 -13.08 -14.64 -3.68
N ALA A 87 -13.72 -15.80 -3.86
CA ALA A 87 -15.16 -15.93 -3.68
C ALA A 87 -15.61 -15.59 -2.25
N ASP A 88 -14.85 -16.01 -1.23
CA ASP A 88 -15.15 -15.70 0.17
C ASP A 88 -14.95 -14.21 0.47
N ILE A 89 -13.90 -13.62 -0.10
CA ILE A 89 -13.59 -12.19 0.07
C ILE A 89 -14.68 -11.34 -0.57
N GLU A 90 -15.04 -11.60 -1.83
CA GLU A 90 -16.10 -10.90 -2.56
C GLU A 90 -17.45 -11.02 -1.84
N ALA A 91 -17.76 -12.18 -1.26
CA ALA A 91 -19.00 -12.37 -0.51
C ALA A 91 -19.06 -11.58 0.81
N ALA A 92 -17.91 -11.25 1.40
CA ALA A 92 -17.83 -10.52 2.67
C ALA A 92 -17.78 -8.99 2.49
N LEU A 93 -17.52 -8.49 1.28
CA LEU A 93 -17.39 -7.07 1.00
C LEU A 93 -18.76 -6.41 0.82
N PRO A 94 -18.96 -5.20 1.37
CA PRO A 94 -20.14 -4.41 1.09
C PRO A 94 -20.07 -3.86 -0.33
N LYS A 95 -21.18 -3.93 -1.07
CA LYS A 95 -21.27 -3.35 -2.41
C LYS A 95 -21.01 -1.84 -2.38
N LEU A 96 -20.11 -1.38 -3.24
CA LEU A 96 -19.78 0.03 -3.38
C LEU A 96 -20.60 0.69 -4.47
N ARG A 97 -21.24 1.82 -4.16
CA ARG A 97 -21.91 2.66 -5.16
C ARG A 97 -20.97 3.78 -5.57
N LEU A 98 -20.58 3.79 -6.84
CA LEU A 98 -19.71 4.82 -7.38
C LEU A 98 -20.51 6.10 -7.67
N PRO A 99 -19.86 7.28 -7.60
CA PRO A 99 -20.38 8.50 -8.19
C PRO A 99 -20.67 8.23 -9.68
N GLY A 100 -21.95 8.32 -10.09
CA GLY A 100 -22.39 7.93 -11.45
C GLY A 100 -23.29 6.69 -11.51
N GLY A 101 -23.54 6.02 -10.37
CA GLY A 101 -24.58 4.99 -10.24
C GLY A 101 -24.15 3.56 -10.53
N ALA A 102 -22.92 3.33 -11.00
CA ALA A 102 -22.34 2.00 -11.09
C ALA A 102 -22.18 1.38 -9.69
N THR A 103 -22.35 0.06 -9.59
CA THR A 103 -22.14 -0.68 -8.33
C THR A 103 -21.02 -1.68 -8.55
N LEU A 104 -19.96 -1.60 -7.75
CA LEU A 104 -18.88 -2.59 -7.72
C LEU A 104 -19.17 -3.65 -6.63
N PRO A 105 -18.78 -4.92 -6.87
CA PRO A 105 -18.79 -5.94 -5.83
C PRO A 105 -17.89 -5.53 -4.65
#